data_AF-A0AAE1N2H3-F1
#
_entry.id   AF-A0AAE1N2H3-F1
#
_cell.length_a   1.000
_cell.length_b   1.000
_cell.length_c   1.000
_cell.angle_alpha   90.00
_cell.angle_beta   90.00
_cell.angle_gamma   90.00
#
_symmetry.space_group_name_H-M   'P 1'
#
loop_
_entity.id
_entity.type
_entity.pdbx_description
1 polymer ?
#
loop_
_entity_poly.entity_id
_entity_poly.type
_entity_poly.pdbx_seq_one_letter_code
_entity_poly.pdbx_strand_id
1 'polypeptide(L)'
;MQWEIKWFMYIKDITPRYVLFLPNNDGKSPLDLFREHHQNLVKEGTDWLNHTSESCSVVAALIAGVAFTTSTTIPGGTQEGSGKPYLQRHPAFNMFALTSLLALCCSITSLTMFLAILSSRQQPRDFRKDLPLKLLLGLSSLFISISSILVSFSAAFFFVLKDSLEEVVFPLYAAAILPLTFYAVAQFPLYADLVRAIFKKDPQASNRESEKLII
;
A
#
# COMPACT_ATOMS: atom_id res chain seq x y z
N MET A 1 -1.70 -8.60 -18.12
CA MET A 1 -2.16 -9.50 -17.03
C MET A 1 -3.63 -9.37 -16.61
N GLN A 2 -4.06 -8.36 -15.84
CA GLN A 2 -5.45 -8.34 -15.31
C GLN A 2 -6.52 -8.33 -16.41
N TRP A 3 -6.27 -7.64 -17.53
CA TRP A 3 -7.17 -7.65 -18.69
C TRP A 3 -7.18 -9.01 -19.40
N GLU A 4 -6.02 -9.62 -19.64
CA GLU A 4 -5.91 -10.93 -20.32
C GLU A 4 -6.56 -12.05 -19.51
N ILE A 5 -6.43 -12.02 -18.18
CA ILE A 5 -7.11 -12.97 -17.28
C ILE A 5 -8.63 -12.82 -17.38
N LYS A 6 -9.13 -11.57 -17.40
CA LYS A 6 -10.56 -11.28 -17.56
C LYS A 6 -11.05 -11.69 -18.94
N TRP A 7 -10.25 -11.43 -19.98
CA TRP A 7 -10.57 -11.81 -21.36
C TRP A 7 -10.60 -13.33 -21.53
N PHE A 8 -9.64 -14.06 -20.93
CA PHE A 8 -9.64 -15.52 -20.91
C PHE A 8 -10.84 -16.10 -20.16
N MET A 9 -11.20 -15.53 -19.00
CA MET A 9 -12.41 -15.92 -18.27
C MET A 9 -13.68 -15.65 -19.08
N TYR A 10 -13.76 -14.52 -19.78
CA TYR A 10 -14.85 -14.18 -20.67
C TYR A 10 -14.97 -15.16 -21.84
N ILE A 11 -13.87 -15.46 -22.55
CA ILE A 11 -13.86 -16.46 -23.62
C ILE A 11 -14.28 -17.82 -23.07
N LYS A 12 -13.74 -18.21 -21.92
CA LYS A 12 -14.04 -19.50 -21.28
C LYS A 12 -15.54 -19.65 -20.97
N ASP A 13 -16.21 -18.57 -20.63
CA ASP A 13 -17.65 -18.56 -20.31
C ASP A 13 -18.53 -18.67 -21.55
N ILE A 14 -18.16 -18.01 -22.65
CA ILE A 14 -18.89 -18.11 -23.94
C ILE A 14 -18.58 -19.41 -24.71
N THR A 15 -17.51 -20.11 -24.35
CA THR A 15 -17.05 -21.31 -25.07
C THR A 15 -17.75 -22.57 -24.53
N PRO A 16 -18.32 -23.44 -25.39
CA PRO A 16 -18.89 -24.71 -24.97
C PRO A 16 -17.89 -25.56 -24.16
N ARG A 17 -18.35 -26.15 -23.05
CA ARG A 17 -17.49 -26.85 -22.06
C ARG A 17 -16.57 -27.92 -22.66
N TYR A 18 -16.97 -28.60 -23.72
CA TYR A 18 -16.15 -29.64 -24.33
C TYR A 18 -14.85 -29.07 -24.94
N VAL A 19 -14.92 -27.89 -25.56
CA VAL A 19 -13.78 -27.23 -26.24
C VAL A 19 -12.67 -26.83 -25.25
N LEU A 20 -13.01 -26.59 -23.99
CA LEU A 20 -12.02 -26.22 -22.95
C LEU A 20 -11.04 -27.33 -22.60
N PHE A 21 -11.37 -28.58 -22.95
CA PHE A 21 -10.55 -29.75 -22.69
C PHE A 21 -9.99 -30.37 -23.98
N LEU A 22 -10.30 -29.80 -25.15
CA LEU A 22 -9.73 -30.27 -26.41
C LEU A 22 -8.26 -29.80 -26.51
N PRO A 23 -7.30 -30.74 -26.62
CA PRO A 23 -5.91 -30.37 -26.80
C PRO A 23 -5.67 -29.90 -28.24
N ASN A 24 -4.72 -28.96 -28.41
CA ASN A 24 -4.17 -28.64 -29.72
C ASN A 24 -3.34 -29.83 -30.27
N ASN A 25 -2.83 -29.72 -31.50
CA ASN A 25 -1.91 -30.68 -32.12
C ASN A 25 -0.68 -31.02 -31.25
N ASP A 26 -0.28 -30.11 -30.35
CA ASP A 26 0.81 -30.30 -29.38
C ASP A 26 0.37 -30.94 -28.04
N GLY A 27 -0.87 -31.40 -27.92
CA GLY A 27 -1.41 -32.00 -26.70
C GLY A 27 -1.80 -31.02 -25.59
N LYS A 28 -1.70 -29.70 -25.83
CA LYS A 28 -1.91 -28.65 -24.82
C LYS A 28 -3.36 -28.17 -24.78
N SER A 29 -3.93 -28.03 -23.59
CA SER A 29 -5.25 -27.40 -23.42
C SER A 29 -5.18 -25.87 -23.56
N PRO A 30 -6.30 -25.17 -23.84
CA PRO A 30 -6.34 -23.71 -23.86
C PRO A 30 -5.87 -23.05 -22.55
N LEU A 31 -6.06 -23.73 -21.41
CA LEU A 31 -5.59 -23.26 -20.11
C LEU A 31 -4.07 -23.38 -19.97
N ASP A 32 -3.47 -24.45 -20.51
CA ASP A 32 -2.03 -24.66 -20.48
C ASP A 32 -1.31 -23.67 -21.39
N LEU A 33 -1.84 -23.44 -22.60
CA LEU A 33 -1.35 -22.39 -23.51
C LEU A 33 -1.44 -20.99 -22.89
N PHE A 34 -2.56 -20.67 -22.25
CA PHE A 34 -2.70 -19.38 -21.56
C PHE A 34 -1.68 -19.24 -20.42
N ARG A 35 -1.47 -20.31 -19.64
CA ARG A 35 -0.48 -20.31 -18.55
C ARG A 35 0.94 -20.15 -19.07
N GLU A 36 1.31 -20.85 -20.12
CA GLU A 36 2.63 -20.81 -20.73
C GLU A 36 2.94 -19.42 -21.30
N HIS A 37 2.02 -18.85 -22.08
CA HIS A 37 2.20 -17.50 -22.63
C HIS A 37 2.31 -16.40 -21.57
N HIS A 38 1.63 -16.55 -20.43
CA HIS A 38 1.61 -15.55 -19.38
C HIS A 38 2.53 -15.90 -18.20
N GLN A 39 3.29 -16.99 -18.27
CA GLN A 39 4.17 -17.44 -17.20
C GLN A 39 5.26 -16.39 -16.88
N ASN A 40 5.84 -15.77 -17.92
CA ASN A 40 6.84 -14.72 -17.77
C ASN A 40 6.26 -13.49 -17.06
N LEU A 41 5.05 -13.08 -17.42
CA LEU A 41 4.36 -11.95 -16.78
C LEU A 41 3.98 -12.23 -15.32
N VAL A 42 3.59 -13.47 -14.98
CA VAL A 42 3.35 -13.86 -13.58
C VAL A 42 4.65 -13.78 -12.79
N LYS A 43 5.74 -14.29 -13.37
CA LYS A 43 7.06 -14.29 -12.75
C LYS A 43 7.54 -12.86 -12.50
N GLU A 44 7.50 -12.01 -13.52
CA GLU A 44 7.88 -10.60 -13.43
C GLU A 44 7.02 -9.84 -12.41
N GLY A 45 5.70 -10.04 -12.41
CA GLY A 45 4.80 -9.44 -11.42
C GLY A 45 5.07 -9.93 -9.98
N THR A 46 5.45 -11.19 -9.82
CA THR A 46 5.83 -11.76 -8.52
C THR A 46 7.17 -11.21 -8.03
N ASP A 47 8.15 -11.10 -8.92
CA ASP A 47 9.47 -10.55 -8.62
C ASP A 47 9.36 -9.06 -8.27
N TRP A 48 8.59 -8.28 -9.04
CA TRP A 48 8.30 -6.88 -8.74
C TRP A 48 7.63 -6.71 -7.37
N LEU A 49 6.65 -7.56 -7.05
CA LEU A 49 5.96 -7.54 -5.77
C LEU A 49 6.91 -7.85 -4.60
N ASN A 50 7.80 -8.82 -4.76
CA ASN A 50 8.78 -9.20 -3.75
C ASN A 50 9.77 -8.05 -3.50
N HIS A 51 10.38 -7.53 -4.56
CA HIS A 51 11.34 -6.42 -4.44
C HIS A 51 10.70 -5.17 -3.82
N THR A 52 9.46 -4.86 -4.21
CA THR A 52 8.72 -3.72 -3.63
C THR A 52 8.38 -3.98 -2.17
N SER A 53 7.88 -5.17 -1.81
CA SER A 53 7.49 -5.49 -0.43
C SER A 53 8.69 -5.53 0.51
N GLU A 54 9.84 -6.03 0.06
CA GLU A 54 11.08 -6.02 0.82
C GLU A 54 11.56 -4.59 1.09
N SER A 55 11.67 -3.78 0.03
CA SER A 55 12.10 -2.38 0.13
C SER A 55 11.16 -1.57 1.03
N CYS A 56 9.84 -1.71 0.84
CA CYS A 56 8.84 -1.03 1.67
C CYS A 56 8.82 -1.52 3.12
N SER A 57 9.10 -2.80 3.38
CA SER A 57 9.23 -3.33 4.75
C SER A 57 10.39 -2.67 5.48
N VAL A 58 11.55 -2.53 4.83
CA VAL A 58 12.71 -1.84 5.42
C VAL A 58 12.35 -0.38 5.75
N VAL A 59 11.71 0.33 4.81
CA VAL A 59 11.27 1.72 5.04
C VAL A 59 10.25 1.80 6.19
N ALA A 60 9.28 0.89 6.25
CA ALA A 60 8.29 0.83 7.33
C ALA A 60 8.94 0.57 8.69
N ALA A 61 9.94 -0.32 8.75
CA ALA A 61 10.69 -0.59 9.97
C ALA A 61 11.51 0.62 10.42
N LEU A 62 12.15 1.33 9.47
CA LEU A 62 12.88 2.57 9.76
C LEU A 62 11.96 3.66 10.32
N ILE A 63 10.81 3.89 9.71
CA ILE A 63 9.84 4.89 10.19
C ILE A 63 9.29 4.48 11.56
N ALA A 64 9.00 3.19 11.79
CA ALA A 64 8.59 2.71 13.10
C ALA A 64 9.65 3.00 14.17
N GLY A 65 10.93 2.79 13.85
CA GLY A 65 12.04 3.13 14.74
C GLY A 65 12.13 4.63 15.06
N VAL A 66 12.06 5.49 14.05
CA VAL A 66 12.07 6.95 14.23
C VAL A 66 10.84 7.43 15.00
N ALA A 67 9.66 6.88 14.71
CA ALA A 67 8.43 7.20 15.41
C ALA A 67 8.45 6.71 16.87
N PHE A 68 9.10 5.56 17.15
CA PHE A 68 9.33 5.05 18.50
C PHE A 68 10.25 5.94 19.33
N THR A 69 11.39 6.32 18.76
CA THR A 69 12.34 7.21 19.45
C THR A 69 11.69 8.57 19.71
N THR A 70 11.05 9.17 18.70
CA THR A 70 10.37 10.46 18.87
C THR A 70 9.20 10.41 19.86
N SER A 71 8.46 9.30 19.95
CA SER A 71 7.37 9.15 20.94
C SER A 71 7.88 8.97 22.38
N THR A 72 9.09 8.44 22.56
CA THR A 72 9.69 8.21 23.89
C THR A 72 10.53 9.39 24.37
N THR A 73 11.06 10.19 23.45
CA THR A 73 11.74 11.45 23.77
C THR A 73 10.73 12.57 23.92
N ILE A 74 10.35 12.92 25.15
CA ILE A 74 9.45 14.05 25.44
C ILE A 74 10.18 15.37 25.15
N PRO A 75 9.81 16.14 24.12
CA PRO A 75 10.37 17.48 23.95
C PRO A 75 9.91 18.37 25.10
N GLY A 76 10.87 18.92 25.87
CA GLY A 76 10.64 19.89 26.94
C GLY A 76 10.67 19.37 28.38
N GLY A 77 10.93 18.08 28.60
CA GLY A 77 11.18 17.52 29.94
C GLY A 77 9.93 17.41 30.84
N THR A 78 10.13 16.79 32.00
CA THR A 78 9.11 16.62 33.06
C THR A 78 9.27 17.68 34.14
N GLN A 79 8.15 18.19 34.64
CA GLN A 79 8.16 19.14 35.76
C GLN A 79 8.64 18.43 37.04
N GLU A 80 9.69 18.95 37.68
CA GLU A 80 10.24 18.41 38.93
C GLU A 80 9.12 18.28 39.99
N GLY A 81 8.90 17.05 40.47
CA GLY A 81 7.92 16.74 41.52
C GLY A 81 6.53 16.25 41.06
N SER A 82 6.11 16.48 39.81
CA SER A 82 4.77 16.07 39.34
C SER A 82 4.77 14.89 38.36
N GLY A 83 5.91 14.56 37.73
CA GLY A 83 5.97 13.52 36.69
C GLY A 83 5.16 13.83 35.41
N LYS A 84 4.63 15.05 35.27
CA LYS A 84 3.87 15.50 34.11
C LYS A 84 4.76 16.30 33.15
N PRO A 85 4.62 16.15 31.83
CA PRO A 85 5.42 16.88 30.85
C PRO A 85 5.14 18.39 30.95
N TYR A 86 6.19 19.21 30.97
CA TYR A 86 6.13 20.68 31.10
C TYR A 86 5.21 21.33 30.05
N LEU A 87 5.06 20.67 28.90
CA LEU A 87 4.39 21.14 27.71
C LEU A 87 2.92 20.73 27.53
N GLN A 88 2.31 20.09 28.54
CA GLN A 88 0.93 19.60 28.47
C GLN A 88 -0.12 20.67 28.12
N ARG A 89 0.20 21.96 28.28
CA ARG A 89 -0.70 23.09 27.99
C ARG A 89 -0.70 23.57 26.53
N HIS A 90 0.26 23.17 25.70
CA HIS A 90 0.32 23.65 24.31
C HIS A 90 -0.28 22.64 23.31
N PRO A 91 -1.21 23.06 22.44
CA PRO A 91 -1.87 22.17 21.48
C PRO A 91 -0.89 21.51 20.50
N ALA A 92 0.24 22.17 20.21
CA ALA A 92 1.29 21.62 19.34
C ALA A 92 1.96 20.36 19.92
N PHE A 93 2.10 20.26 21.25
CA PHE A 93 2.66 19.07 21.90
C PHE A 93 1.70 17.87 21.82
N ASN A 94 0.40 18.10 22.00
CA ASN A 94 -0.61 17.06 21.83
C ASN A 94 -0.69 16.58 20.37
N MET A 95 -0.60 17.50 19.40
CA MET A 95 -0.52 17.13 17.98
C MET A 95 0.75 16.34 17.66
N PHE A 96 1.91 16.73 18.19
CA PHE A 96 3.16 15.98 18.06
C PHE A 96 3.01 14.55 18.59
N ALA A 97 2.56 14.37 19.83
CA ALA A 97 2.42 13.05 20.43
C ALA A 97 1.42 12.17 19.68
N LEU A 98 0.27 12.73 19.27
CA LEU A 98 -0.76 12.01 18.53
C LEU A 98 -0.27 11.57 17.14
N THR A 99 0.40 12.46 16.41
CA THR A 99 0.92 12.16 15.06
C THR A 99 2.10 11.19 15.11
N SER A 100 2.97 11.26 16.11
CA SER A 100 4.02 10.25 16.31
C SER A 100 3.46 8.86 16.61
N LEU A 101 2.42 8.78 17.47
CA LEU A 101 1.76 7.51 17.77
C LEU A 101 1.02 6.94 16.54
N LEU A 102 0.33 7.80 15.80
CA LEU A 102 -0.34 7.42 14.55
C LEU A 102 0.68 6.90 13.53
N ALA A 103 1.82 7.58 13.38
CA ALA A 103 2.91 7.13 12.51
C ALA A 103 3.41 5.74 12.91
N LEU A 104 3.68 5.52 14.21
CA LEU A 104 4.07 4.21 14.75
C LEU A 104 3.09 3.11 14.39
N CYS A 105 1.81 3.29 14.72
CA CYS A 105 0.78 2.29 14.48
C CYS A 105 0.65 1.98 12.98
N CYS A 106 0.53 3.01 12.15
CA CYS A 106 0.43 2.86 10.69
C CYS A 106 1.68 2.20 10.08
N SER A 107 2.87 2.48 10.61
CA SER A 107 4.12 1.85 10.15
C SER A 107 4.16 0.36 10.49
N ILE A 108 3.77 -0.02 11.71
CA ILE A 108 3.71 -1.43 12.12
C ILE A 108 2.67 -2.18 11.29
N THR A 109 1.48 -1.60 11.06
CA THR A 109 0.45 -2.21 10.21
C THR A 109 0.92 -2.38 8.76
N SER A 110 1.63 -1.40 8.22
CA SER A 110 2.20 -1.50 6.88
C SER A 110 3.27 -2.60 6.80
N LEU A 111 4.17 -2.65 7.79
CA LEU A 111 5.21 -3.66 7.90
C LEU A 111 4.61 -5.08 7.96
N THR A 112 3.58 -5.30 8.79
CA THR A 112 2.94 -6.62 8.88
C THR A 112 2.25 -7.01 7.58
N MET A 113 1.64 -6.08 6.85
CA MET A 113 1.05 -6.34 5.53
C MET A 113 2.10 -6.72 4.48
N PHE A 114 3.23 -6.01 4.40
CA PHE A 114 4.30 -6.36 3.46
C PHE A 114 5.00 -7.68 3.82
N LEU A 115 5.24 -7.93 5.10
CA LEU A 115 5.74 -9.23 5.57
C LEU A 115 4.75 -10.35 5.29
N ALA A 116 3.44 -10.10 5.42
CA ALA A 116 2.42 -11.07 5.04
C ALA A 116 2.45 -11.38 3.54
N ILE A 117 2.73 -10.40 2.67
CA ILE A 117 2.90 -10.61 1.23
C ILE A 117 4.13 -11.50 0.95
N LEU A 118 5.27 -11.20 1.58
CA LEU A 118 6.50 -12.00 1.43
C LEU A 118 6.33 -13.43 1.99
N SER A 119 5.65 -13.57 3.13
CA SER A 119 5.41 -14.86 3.80
C SER A 119 4.35 -15.71 3.09
N SER A 120 3.34 -15.06 2.47
CA SER A 120 2.25 -15.74 1.78
C SER A 120 2.76 -16.71 0.71
N ARG A 121 3.97 -16.52 0.14
CA ARG A 121 4.56 -17.29 -0.98
C ARG A 121 4.52 -18.82 -0.79
N GLN A 122 4.34 -19.30 0.45
CA GLN A 122 4.20 -20.71 0.79
C GLN A 122 2.77 -21.30 0.61
N GLN A 123 1.72 -20.51 0.32
CA GLN A 123 0.33 -21.00 0.35
C GLN A 123 -0.55 -20.59 -0.86
N PRO A 124 -0.58 -21.37 -1.97
CA PRO A 124 -1.09 -20.95 -3.28
C PRO A 124 -2.62 -20.75 -3.45
N ARG A 125 -3.46 -20.88 -2.40
CA ARG A 125 -4.94 -20.97 -2.60
C ARG A 125 -5.71 -19.64 -2.54
N ASP A 126 -5.25 -18.62 -1.80
CA ASP A 126 -6.02 -17.35 -1.61
C ASP A 126 -5.43 -16.13 -2.36
N PHE A 127 -4.42 -16.37 -3.20
CA PHE A 127 -3.52 -15.33 -3.70
C PHE A 127 -4.06 -14.36 -4.74
N ARG A 128 -5.05 -14.74 -5.55
CA ARG A 128 -5.36 -13.97 -6.76
C ARG A 128 -6.14 -12.67 -6.52
N LYS A 129 -6.87 -12.55 -5.40
CA LYS A 129 -7.71 -11.39 -5.09
C LYS A 129 -7.25 -10.64 -3.84
N ASP A 130 -6.78 -11.35 -2.81
CA ASP A 130 -6.39 -10.71 -1.55
C ASP A 130 -5.00 -10.06 -1.62
N LEU A 131 -4.12 -10.55 -2.51
CA LEU A 131 -2.75 -10.04 -2.66
C LEU A 131 -2.69 -8.55 -3.08
N PRO A 132 -3.37 -8.11 -4.16
CA PRO A 132 -3.39 -6.69 -4.51
C PRO A 132 -4.07 -5.83 -3.43
N LEU A 133 -5.08 -6.36 -2.72
CA LEU A 133 -5.73 -5.63 -1.64
C LEU A 133 -4.80 -5.40 -0.44
N LYS A 134 -4.08 -6.46 -0.01
CA LYS A 134 -3.07 -6.38 1.05
C LYS A 134 -1.94 -5.41 0.69
N LEU A 135 -1.50 -5.43 -0.58
CA LEU A 135 -0.49 -4.49 -1.09
C LEU A 135 -0.99 -3.04 -1.02
N LEU A 136 -2.24 -2.78 -1.46
CA LEU A 136 -2.86 -1.46 -1.40
C LEU A 136 -2.94 -0.93 0.04
N LEU A 137 -3.45 -1.77 0.94
CA LEU A 137 -3.59 -1.44 2.35
C LEU A 137 -2.22 -1.16 2.98
N GLY A 138 -1.21 -2.00 2.69
CA GLY A 138 0.17 -1.81 3.15
C GLY A 138 0.78 -0.49 2.67
N LEU A 139 0.65 -0.18 1.37
CA LEU A 139 1.14 1.09 0.80
C LEU A 139 0.40 2.31 1.35
N SER A 140 -0.92 2.22 1.54
CA SER A 140 -1.72 3.35 2.06
C SER A 140 -1.37 3.66 3.51
N SER A 141 -1.21 2.64 4.33
CA SER A 141 -0.75 2.78 5.71
C SER A 141 0.68 3.34 5.78
N LEU A 142 1.57 2.93 4.88
CA LEU A 142 2.93 3.48 4.79
C LEU A 142 2.90 4.98 4.47
N PHE A 143 2.07 5.39 3.51
CA PHE A 143 1.94 6.79 3.12
C PHE A 143 1.40 7.67 4.26
N ILE A 144 0.38 7.18 4.98
CA ILE A 144 -0.15 7.85 6.17
C ILE A 144 0.95 7.98 7.23
N SER A 145 1.76 6.92 7.43
CA SER A 145 2.88 6.94 8.38
C SER A 145 3.94 7.99 8.01
N ILE A 146 4.37 8.03 6.75
CA ILE A 146 5.32 9.04 6.22
C ILE A 146 4.78 10.46 6.42
N SER A 147 3.50 10.68 6.09
CA SER A 147 2.87 11.99 6.25
C SER A 147 2.83 12.39 7.73
N SER A 148 2.48 11.45 8.61
CA SER A 148 2.35 11.70 10.04
C SER A 148 3.69 12.00 10.72
N ILE A 149 4.78 11.30 10.34
CA ILE A 149 6.10 11.58 10.89
C ILE A 149 6.65 12.93 10.40
N LEU A 150 6.33 13.36 9.17
CA LEU A 150 6.68 14.68 8.65
C LEU A 150 5.94 15.81 9.40
N VAL A 151 4.66 15.62 9.70
CA VAL A 151 3.87 16.57 10.50
C VAL A 151 4.43 16.65 11.92
N SER A 152 4.75 15.50 12.53
CA SER A 152 5.37 15.43 13.86
C SER A 152 6.71 16.16 13.90
N PHE A 153 7.59 15.91 12.93
CA PHE A 153 8.87 16.60 12.81
C PHE A 153 8.69 18.12 12.64
N SER A 154 7.75 18.55 11.81
CA SER A 154 7.43 19.97 11.60
C SER A 154 6.94 20.64 12.89
N ALA A 155 6.08 19.96 13.66
CA ALA A 155 5.58 20.46 14.94
C ALA A 155 6.71 20.55 16.00
N ALA A 156 7.59 19.56 16.05
CA ALA A 156 8.76 19.57 16.94
C ALA A 156 9.74 20.69 16.58
N PHE A 157 10.04 20.87 15.29
CA PHE A 157 10.91 21.95 14.82
C PHE A 157 10.33 23.32 15.07
N PHE A 158 9.02 23.51 14.83
CA PHE A 158 8.33 24.76 15.17
C PHE A 158 8.46 25.08 16.67
N PHE A 159 8.39 24.06 17.52
CA PHE A 159 8.57 24.24 18.96
C PHE A 159 9.99 24.70 19.33
N VAL A 160 11.01 24.15 18.69
CA VAL A 160 12.42 24.49 18.93
C VAL A 160 12.78 25.88 18.36
N LEU A 161 12.23 26.27 17.21
CA LEU A 161 12.58 27.52 16.52
C LEU A 161 11.78 28.75 16.97
N LYS A 162 10.71 28.57 17.76
CA LYS A 162 9.82 29.65 18.19
C LYS A 162 10.54 30.82 18.87
N ASP A 163 11.70 30.56 19.48
CA ASP A 163 12.49 31.57 20.20
C ASP A 163 13.60 32.23 19.36
N SER A 164 13.82 31.88 18.09
CA SER A 164 15.06 32.33 17.41
C SER A 164 14.96 32.84 15.98
N LEU A 165 14.17 32.29 15.03
CA LEU A 165 14.26 32.74 13.62
C LEU A 165 12.98 32.49 12.78
N GLU A 166 12.25 33.56 12.42
CA GLU A 166 11.09 33.50 11.51
C GLU A 166 11.46 33.19 10.04
N GLU A 167 12.66 33.57 9.59
CA GLU A 167 13.10 33.38 8.19
C GLU A 167 13.41 31.91 7.83
N VAL A 168 13.71 31.06 8.81
CA VAL A 168 14.02 29.63 8.59
C VAL A 168 12.76 28.77 8.46
N VAL A 169 11.60 29.30 8.86
CA VAL A 169 10.32 28.56 8.82
C VAL A 169 9.87 28.28 7.38
N PHE A 170 10.09 29.24 6.46
CA PHE A 170 9.69 29.12 5.06
C PHE A 170 10.46 28.03 4.28
N PRO A 171 11.81 27.98 4.30
CA PRO A 171 12.55 26.89 3.65
C PRO A 171 12.30 25.53 4.30
N LEU A 172 12.01 25.47 5.61
CA LEU A 172 11.68 24.23 6.31
C LEU A 172 10.33 23.66 5.83
N TYR A 173 9.30 24.51 5.70
CA TYR A 173 8.02 24.13 5.13
C TYR A 173 8.16 23.68 3.68
N ALA A 174 8.94 24.42 2.86
CA ALA A 174 9.22 24.03 1.49
C ALA A 174 9.92 22.66 1.43
N ALA A 175 10.90 22.41 2.30
CA ALA A 175 11.62 21.13 2.38
C ALA A 175 10.74 19.96 2.85
N ALA A 176 9.71 20.19 3.66
CA ALA A 176 8.76 19.15 4.07
C ALA A 176 7.71 18.85 2.99
N ILE A 177 7.27 19.85 2.25
CA ILE A 177 6.22 19.73 1.21
C ILE A 177 6.78 19.10 -0.08
N LEU A 178 8.04 19.35 -0.41
CA LEU A 178 8.64 18.92 -1.67
C LEU A 178 8.76 17.38 -1.79
N PRO A 179 9.21 16.63 -0.76
CA PRO A 179 9.16 15.17 -0.78
C PRO A 179 7.73 14.62 -0.80
N LEU A 180 6.80 15.28 -0.10
CA LEU A 180 5.39 14.85 -0.01
C LEU A 180 4.68 14.94 -1.36
N THR A 181 4.90 16.05 -2.09
CA THR A 181 4.33 16.27 -3.43
C THR A 181 4.95 15.36 -4.47
N PHE A 182 6.29 15.20 -4.45
CA PHE A 182 6.98 14.27 -5.35
C PHE A 182 6.52 12.82 -5.15
N TYR A 183 6.39 12.39 -3.89
CA TYR A 183 5.94 11.04 -3.56
C TYR A 183 4.46 10.82 -3.92
N ALA A 184 3.60 11.81 -3.69
CA ALA A 184 2.18 11.74 -4.10
C ALA A 184 2.04 11.59 -5.62
N VAL A 185 2.80 12.35 -6.41
CA VAL A 185 2.80 12.26 -7.88
C VAL A 185 3.33 10.90 -8.36
N ALA A 186 4.40 10.38 -7.76
CA ALA A 186 4.99 9.10 -8.13
C ALA A 186 4.09 7.90 -7.78
N GLN A 187 3.37 7.96 -6.65
CA GLN A 187 2.46 6.89 -6.21
C GLN A 187 1.12 6.91 -6.92
N PHE A 188 0.65 8.06 -7.40
CA PHE A 188 -0.65 8.21 -8.07
C PHE A 188 -0.91 7.21 -9.21
N PRO A 189 0.00 6.98 -10.18
CA PRO A 189 -0.22 6.00 -11.24
C PRO A 189 -0.38 4.57 -10.70
N LEU A 190 0.39 4.21 -9.67
CA LEU A 190 0.32 2.90 -9.03
C LEU A 190 -1.03 2.69 -8.33
N TYR A 191 -1.48 3.69 -7.56
CA TYR A 191 -2.80 3.67 -6.92
C TYR A 191 -3.93 3.62 -7.95
N ALA A 192 -3.84 4.41 -9.03
CA ALA A 192 -4.84 4.43 -10.08
C ALA A 192 -4.94 3.06 -10.76
N ASP A 193 -3.82 2.41 -11.08
CA ASP A 193 -3.81 1.08 -11.68
C ASP A 193 -4.36 0.00 -10.74
N LEU A 194 -4.04 0.07 -9.44
CA LEU A 194 -4.55 -0.89 -8.46
C LEU A 194 -6.04 -0.71 -8.17
N VAL A 195 -6.50 0.54 -8.02
CA VAL A 195 -7.92 0.87 -7.89
C VAL A 195 -8.66 0.43 -9.14
N ARG A 196 -8.12 0.66 -10.33
CA ARG A 196 -8.70 0.19 -11.60
C ARG A 196 -8.75 -1.34 -11.68
N ALA A 197 -7.75 -2.04 -11.15
CA ALA A 197 -7.76 -3.50 -11.07
C ALA A 197 -8.89 -4.03 -10.16
N ILE A 198 -9.13 -3.37 -9.03
CA ILE A 198 -10.19 -3.69 -8.05
C ILE A 198 -11.58 -3.30 -8.57
N PHE A 199 -11.75 -2.08 -9.09
CA PHE A 199 -13.04 -1.52 -9.51
C PHE A 199 -13.54 -2.00 -10.86
N LYS A 200 -12.66 -2.53 -11.72
CA LYS A 200 -13.09 -3.14 -12.98
C LYS A 200 -13.79 -4.46 -12.68
N LYS A 201 -15.03 -4.36 -12.18
CA LYS A 201 -16.00 -5.42 -11.97
C LYS A 201 -16.13 -6.23 -13.26
N ASP A 202 -16.23 -7.55 -13.11
CA ASP A 202 -16.39 -8.47 -14.24
C ASP A 202 -17.50 -7.96 -15.18
N PRO A 203 -17.33 -8.00 -16.51
CA PRO A 203 -18.49 -8.01 -17.37
C PRO A 203 -19.25 -9.29 -17.01
N GLN A 204 -20.25 -9.16 -16.15
CA GLN A 204 -21.25 -10.19 -15.97
C GLN A 204 -21.74 -10.55 -17.37
N ALA A 205 -21.48 -11.79 -17.80
CA ALA A 205 -22.23 -12.37 -18.89
C ALA A 205 -23.69 -12.34 -18.45
N SER A 206 -24.43 -11.37 -18.98
CA SER A 206 -25.87 -11.26 -18.86
C SER A 206 -26.50 -12.39 -19.68
N ASN A 207 -26.34 -13.65 -19.24
CA ASN A 207 -27.18 -14.75 -19.70
C ASN A 207 -28.51 -14.69 -18.93
N ARG A 208 -29.29 -13.64 -19.26
CA ARG A 208 -30.74 -13.58 -19.11
C ARG A 208 -31.45 -13.63 -20.48
N GLU A 209 -30.71 -13.81 -21.57
CA GLU A 209 -31.23 -13.81 -22.93
C GLU A 209 -31.26 -15.21 -23.59
N SER A 210 -30.54 -16.21 -23.04
CA SER A 210 -30.57 -17.59 -23.57
C SER A 210 -31.76 -18.43 -23.09
N GLU A 211 -32.59 -17.92 -22.17
CA GLU A 211 -33.86 -18.54 -21.76
C GLU A 211 -35.07 -18.06 -22.61
N LYS A 212 -34.85 -17.15 -23.57
CA LYS A 212 -35.91 -16.66 -24.50
C LYS A 212 -35.86 -17.27 -25.91
N LEU A 213 -34.91 -18.15 -26.20
CA LEU A 213 -34.84 -18.86 -27.48
C LEU A 213 -35.28 -20.34 -27.37
N ILE A 214 -35.87 -20.72 -26.24
CA ILE A 214 -36.60 -21.99 -26.08
C ILE A 214 -38.02 -21.65 -25.61
N ILE A 215 -38.75 -20.85 -26.40
CA ILE A 215 -40.22 -20.90 -26.54
C ILE A 215 -40.53 -20.60 -28.00
#